data_AF-F3FRR2-F1
#
_entry.id   AF-F3FRR2-F1
#
_cell.length_a   1.000
_cell.length_b   1.000
_cell.length_c   1.000
_cell.angle_alpha   90.00
_cell.angle_beta   90.00
_cell.angle_gamma   90.00
#
_symmetry.space_group_name_H-M   'P 1'
#
loop_
_entity.id
_entity.type
_entity.pdbx_description
1 polymer ?
#
loop_
_entity_poly.entity_id
_entity_poly.type
_entity_poly.pdbx_seq_one_letter_code
_entity_poly.pdbx_strand_id
1 'polypeptide(L)'
;SHLKTQLPDYMVPTHLILLDSMPLTANGKLDRRALPAPDPELNRQHYVAPASELEQQLAAIWCAVLNVEKVGLNDNFFELGGDSILSIQVVSRARQMGIHFSPRDLFQHQTVQTLAAVATTRELIQAEQGQLDGASGLTPIQHWFFDTPIPERQHWNQSLLLEPLSALDPNVLEQSLRALLEQHDALRLSFTEHEGTWRAEHRAVTTDTLLIRVQVSDMAECAALYTDTQRSLDLQNGPLLRALLVDGPQGQQRLLMVIHHLVVDGVSWRVLLDDLQTAYRQLSEAAPVRFAAKTSAFRDWAARLQAYAGNESLREELHLWQRQLGGPATSLPCHNPQGGRQNRHAQMVSVRLDAERTRQLLQQAPSAYRTQVNDLLLTALAQVVCRWSGQPSTLIQLEGH
;
A
#
# COMPACT_ATOMS: atom_id res chain seq x y z
N SER A 1 1.47 26.71 25.30
CA SER A 1 0.44 27.66 24.80
C SER A 1 1.09 28.93 24.24
N HIS A 2 1.81 29.74 25.05
CA HIS A 2 2.39 31.02 24.61
C HIS A 2 3.35 30.94 23.40
N LEU A 3 4.27 29.97 23.37
CA LEU A 3 5.21 29.83 22.24
C LEU A 3 4.50 29.48 20.93
N LYS A 4 3.49 28.60 20.95
CA LYS A 4 2.73 28.20 19.75
C LYS A 4 1.93 29.35 19.12
N THR A 5 1.57 30.37 19.90
CA THR A 5 0.88 31.56 19.37
C THR A 5 1.82 32.56 18.69
N GLN A 6 3.14 32.46 18.90
CA GLN A 6 4.12 33.41 18.38
C GLN A 6 5.19 32.78 17.48
N LEU A 7 5.32 31.46 17.53
CA LEU A 7 6.30 30.70 16.77
C LEU A 7 5.57 29.60 15.98
N PRO A 8 5.98 29.36 14.73
CA PRO A 8 5.58 28.15 14.01
C PRO A 8 5.89 26.90 14.84
N ASP A 9 5.07 25.84 14.73
CA ASP A 9 5.20 24.63 15.56
C ASP A 9 6.62 24.05 15.59
N TYR A 10 7.35 24.16 14.48
CA TYR A 10 8.73 23.66 14.34
C TYR A 10 9.81 24.44 15.09
N MET A 11 9.50 25.64 15.61
CA MET A 11 10.39 26.46 16.45
C MET A 11 10.05 26.33 17.93
N VAL A 12 8.96 25.64 18.27
CA VAL A 12 8.57 25.40 19.65
C VAL A 12 9.38 24.21 20.18
N PRO A 13 10.19 24.37 21.24
CA PRO A 13 10.94 23.26 21.82
C PRO A 13 9.99 22.13 22.22
N THR A 14 10.32 20.90 21.84
CA THR A 14 9.56 19.70 22.24
C THR A 14 9.62 19.46 23.76
N HIS A 15 10.63 20.00 24.43
CA HIS A 15 10.87 19.85 25.86
C HIS A 15 11.23 21.22 26.46
N LEU A 16 10.60 21.57 27.59
CA LEU A 16 10.98 22.71 28.41
C LEU A 16 11.34 22.20 29.79
N ILE A 17 12.62 22.27 30.15
CA ILE A 17 13.12 21.84 31.45
C ILE A 17 13.35 23.08 32.29
N LEU A 18 12.64 23.19 33.42
CA LEU A 18 12.88 24.25 34.38
C LEU A 18 14.15 23.93 35.16
N LEU A 19 15.07 24.90 35.22
CA LEU A 19 16.29 24.82 36.00
C LEU A 19 16.31 25.96 37.01
N ASP A 20 16.71 25.67 38.25
CA ASP A 20 16.89 26.71 39.27
C ASP A 20 18.05 27.66 38.90
N SER A 21 19.07 27.15 38.19
CA SER A 21 20.16 27.95 37.65
C SER A 21 20.80 27.29 36.42
N MET A 22 21.41 28.09 35.54
CA MET A 22 22.14 27.59 34.38
C MET A 22 23.51 27.05 34.82
N PRO A 23 23.89 25.80 34.49
CA PRO A 23 25.20 25.28 34.83
C PRO A 23 26.29 26.01 34.04
N LEU A 24 27.32 26.48 34.72
CA LEU A 24 28.43 27.22 34.12
C LEU A 24 29.73 26.44 34.26
N THR A 25 30.56 26.49 33.22
CA THR A 25 31.96 26.08 33.24
C THR A 25 32.78 27.02 34.13
N ALA A 26 34.00 26.60 34.50
CA ALA A 26 34.93 27.45 35.27
C ALA A 26 35.24 28.81 34.61
N ASN A 27 35.02 28.94 33.29
CA ASN A 27 35.21 30.17 32.53
C ASN A 27 33.92 31.01 32.38
N GLY A 28 32.87 30.70 33.15
CA GLY A 28 31.59 31.44 33.16
C GLY A 28 30.71 31.22 31.92
N LYS A 29 31.02 30.25 31.05
CA LYS A 29 30.19 29.89 29.89
C LYS A 29 29.24 28.75 30.25
N LEU A 30 28.05 28.71 29.63
CA LEU A 30 27.08 27.61 29.78
C LEU A 30 27.74 26.25 29.53
N ASP A 31 27.69 25.37 30.53
CA ASP A 31 28.13 24.00 30.40
C ASP A 31 26.99 23.13 29.85
N ARG A 32 26.99 22.96 28.52
CA ARG A 32 25.98 22.16 27.83
C ARG A 32 26.01 20.67 28.20
N ARG A 33 27.13 20.15 28.72
CA ARG A 33 27.24 18.74 29.12
C ARG A 33 26.64 18.48 30.49
N ALA A 34 26.59 19.51 31.33
CA ALA A 34 25.98 19.45 32.65
C ALA A 34 24.47 19.74 32.64
N LEU A 35 23.90 20.08 31.47
CA LEU A 35 22.44 20.18 31.33
C LEU A 35 21.82 18.79 31.50
N PRO A 36 20.73 18.65 32.28
CA PRO A 36 20.03 17.39 32.40
C PRO A 36 19.52 16.96 31.02
N ALA A 37 19.73 15.67 30.70
CA ALA A 37 19.14 15.09 29.51
C ALA A 37 17.61 15.04 29.69
N PRO A 38 16.83 15.37 28.66
CA PRO A 38 15.38 15.14 28.69
C PRO A 38 15.13 13.64 28.89
N ASP A 39 14.33 13.31 29.90
CA ASP A 39 13.95 11.93 30.20
C ASP A 39 12.97 11.42 29.12
N PRO A 40 13.32 10.36 28.36
CA PRO A 40 12.43 9.78 27.35
C PRO A 40 11.15 9.18 27.94
N GLU A 41 11.14 8.75 29.21
CA GLU A 41 9.96 8.16 29.83
C GLU A 41 8.89 9.20 30.23
N LEU A 42 9.32 10.41 30.60
CA LEU A 42 8.45 11.59 30.74
C LEU A 42 7.80 12.01 29.41
N ASN A 43 8.28 11.44 28.30
CA ASN A 43 7.85 11.70 26.93
C ASN A 43 6.83 10.67 26.40
N ARG A 44 6.43 9.67 27.19
CA ARG A 44 5.11 9.10 26.96
C ARG A 44 4.14 10.23 27.25
N GLN A 45 3.72 10.95 26.21
CA GLN A 45 2.56 11.81 26.28
C GLN A 45 1.54 11.05 27.12
N HIS A 46 1.17 11.60 28.28
CA HIS A 46 0.27 10.91 29.19
C HIS A 46 -0.88 10.40 28.35
N TYR A 47 -1.08 9.08 28.32
CA TYR A 47 -2.13 8.49 27.51
C TYR A 47 -3.44 9.19 27.87
N VAL A 48 -3.94 10.00 26.95
CA VAL A 48 -5.24 10.64 27.05
C VAL A 48 -6.17 9.80 26.22
N ALA A 49 -7.15 9.17 26.86
CA ALA A 49 -8.12 8.37 26.16
C ALA A 49 -8.96 9.25 25.21
N PRO A 50 -9.28 8.77 24.00
CA PRO A 50 -10.32 9.34 23.15
C PRO A 50 -11.64 9.54 23.91
N ALA A 51 -12.17 10.76 23.91
CA ALA A 51 -13.32 11.13 24.74
C ALA A 51 -14.64 11.09 23.96
N SER A 52 -14.65 11.64 22.74
CA SER A 52 -15.84 11.64 21.88
C SER A 52 -15.99 10.34 21.10
N GLU A 53 -17.22 10.04 20.66
CA GLU A 53 -17.50 8.87 19.81
C GLU A 53 -16.65 8.89 18.53
N LEU A 54 -16.52 10.07 17.89
CA LEU A 54 -15.67 10.24 16.70
C LEU A 54 -14.20 9.94 17.00
N GLU A 55 -13.66 10.46 18.10
CA GLU A 55 -12.27 10.19 18.50
C GLU A 55 -12.05 8.68 18.79
N GLN A 56 -13.02 8.01 19.43
CA GLN A 56 -12.95 6.58 19.71
C GLN A 56 -12.96 5.76 18.42
N GLN A 57 -13.82 6.11 17.46
CA GLN A 57 -13.87 5.46 16.15
C GLN A 57 -12.56 5.67 15.38
N LEU A 58 -12.02 6.89 15.35
CA LEU A 58 -10.73 7.18 14.70
C LEU A 58 -9.57 6.41 15.35
N ALA A 59 -9.50 6.40 16.68
CA ALA A 59 -8.48 5.66 17.41
C ALA A 59 -8.57 4.15 17.16
N ALA A 60 -9.78 3.58 17.10
CA ALA A 60 -9.98 2.17 16.78
C ALA A 60 -9.51 1.84 15.35
N ILE A 61 -9.79 2.71 14.38
CA ILE A 61 -9.28 2.57 13.01
C ILE A 61 -7.74 2.59 13.02
N TRP A 62 -7.12 3.51 13.76
CA TRP A 62 -5.65 3.60 13.83
C TRP A 62 -5.04 2.37 14.48
N CYS A 63 -5.58 1.88 15.61
CA CYS A 63 -5.14 0.62 16.21
C CYS A 63 -5.16 -0.53 15.19
N ALA A 64 -6.25 -0.66 14.43
CA ALA A 64 -6.42 -1.74 13.47
C ALA A 64 -5.54 -1.60 12.21
N VAL A 65 -5.18 -0.37 11.80
CA VAL A 65 -4.33 -0.13 10.62
C VAL A 65 -2.85 -0.21 10.99
N LEU A 66 -2.45 0.39 12.11
CA LEU A 66 -1.07 0.42 12.60
C LEU A 66 -0.67 -0.88 13.33
N ASN A 67 -1.65 -1.75 13.61
CA ASN A 67 -1.48 -2.97 14.39
C ASN A 67 -0.85 -2.69 15.77
N VAL A 68 -1.40 -1.69 16.47
CA VAL A 68 -1.01 -1.30 17.83
C VAL A 68 -2.17 -1.52 18.80
N GLU A 69 -1.86 -1.87 20.05
CA GLU A 69 -2.89 -2.17 21.03
C GLU A 69 -3.74 -0.95 21.42
N LYS A 70 -3.10 0.22 21.52
CA LYS A 70 -3.75 1.46 21.98
C LYS A 70 -3.20 2.67 21.24
N VAL A 71 -4.10 3.59 20.91
CA VAL A 71 -3.82 4.92 20.38
C VAL A 71 -4.46 5.95 21.31
N GLY A 72 -3.65 6.86 21.82
CA GLY A 72 -4.05 8.02 22.60
C GLY A 72 -4.49 9.19 21.72
N LEU A 73 -5.20 10.13 22.33
CA LEU A 73 -5.77 11.30 21.67
C LEU A 73 -4.72 12.19 20.98
N ASN A 74 -3.50 12.23 21.53
CA ASN A 74 -2.41 13.09 21.08
C ASN A 74 -1.27 12.32 20.39
N ASP A 75 -1.39 11.00 20.28
CA ASP A 75 -0.37 10.18 19.64
C ASP A 75 -0.25 10.56 18.17
N ASN A 76 0.99 10.70 17.69
CA ASN A 76 1.25 11.05 16.30
C ASN A 76 1.19 9.82 15.40
N PHE A 77 0.38 9.87 14.34
CA PHE A 77 0.20 8.76 13.38
C PHE A 77 1.52 8.23 12.82
N PHE A 78 2.43 9.13 12.42
CA PHE A 78 3.68 8.78 11.74
C PHE A 78 4.73 8.29 12.73
N GLU A 79 4.73 8.79 13.97
CA GLU A 79 5.61 8.28 15.04
C GLU A 79 5.22 6.85 15.46
N LEU A 80 3.93 6.52 15.37
CA LEU A 80 3.41 5.17 15.57
C LEU A 80 3.67 4.22 14.38
N GLY A 81 4.42 4.67 13.37
CA GLY A 81 4.78 3.86 12.20
C GLY A 81 3.82 3.99 11.02
N GLY A 82 2.93 4.99 11.03
CA GLY A 82 2.10 5.33 9.88
C GLY A 82 2.91 5.82 8.68
N ASP A 83 2.43 5.52 7.48
CA ASP A 83 2.99 5.97 6.20
C ASP A 83 1.87 6.43 5.23
N SER A 84 2.21 6.71 3.97
CA SER A 84 1.23 7.14 2.95
C SER A 84 0.16 6.10 2.67
N ILE A 85 0.52 4.81 2.62
CA ILE A 85 -0.39 3.70 2.34
C ILE A 85 -1.34 3.50 3.51
N LEU A 86 -0.82 3.49 4.74
CA LEU A 86 -1.61 3.38 5.95
C LEU A 86 -2.55 4.59 6.12
N SER A 87 -2.11 5.79 5.70
CA SER A 87 -2.97 6.99 5.67
C SER A 87 -4.19 6.80 4.75
N ILE A 88 -3.98 6.24 3.56
CA ILE A 88 -5.07 5.94 2.62
C ILE A 88 -6.02 4.88 3.19
N GLN A 89 -5.49 3.86 3.88
CA GLN A 89 -6.30 2.85 4.55
C GLN A 89 -7.17 3.43 5.67
N VAL A 90 -6.59 4.30 6.50
CA VAL A 90 -7.32 5.02 7.56
C VAL A 90 -8.47 5.83 6.96
N VAL A 91 -8.19 6.61 5.90
CA VAL A 91 -9.23 7.39 5.19
C VAL A 91 -10.32 6.47 4.63
N SER A 92 -9.95 5.35 4.02
CA SER A 92 -10.90 4.40 3.42
C SER A 92 -11.82 3.77 4.48
N ARG A 93 -11.25 3.26 5.58
CA ARG A 93 -12.01 2.68 6.70
C ARG A 93 -12.89 3.72 7.39
N ALA A 94 -12.39 4.94 7.59
CA ALA A 94 -13.17 6.04 8.15
C ALA A 94 -14.39 6.38 7.28
N ARG A 95 -14.21 6.43 5.95
CA ARG A 95 -15.30 6.69 5.02
C ARG A 95 -16.39 5.63 5.08
N GLN A 96 -16.04 4.36 5.24
CA GLN A 96 -17.01 3.27 5.43
C GLN A 96 -17.89 3.46 6.67
N MET A 97 -17.40 4.19 7.67
CA MET A 97 -18.15 4.57 8.87
C MET A 97 -18.84 5.94 8.75
N GLY A 98 -18.84 6.55 7.56
CA GLY A 98 -19.42 7.87 7.32
C GLY A 98 -18.55 9.05 7.79
N ILE A 99 -17.29 8.80 8.17
CA ILE A 99 -16.32 9.82 8.58
C ILE A 99 -15.48 10.23 7.36
N HIS A 100 -15.46 11.52 7.03
CA HIS A 100 -14.80 12.05 5.84
C HIS A 100 -13.69 13.03 6.19
N PHE A 101 -12.50 12.70 5.72
CA PHE A 101 -11.33 13.57 5.61
C PHE A 101 -10.50 13.10 4.41
N SER A 102 -9.54 13.90 3.98
CA SER A 102 -8.59 13.58 2.92
C SER A 102 -7.27 13.04 3.49
N PRO A 103 -6.47 12.30 2.70
CA PRO A 103 -5.12 11.94 3.12
C PRO A 103 -4.29 13.16 3.51
N ARG A 104 -4.47 14.29 2.79
CA ARG A 104 -3.84 15.57 3.11
C ARG A 104 -4.20 16.05 4.51
N ASP A 105 -5.45 15.90 4.93
CA ASP A 105 -5.87 16.31 6.28
C ASP A 105 -5.15 15.48 7.34
N LEU A 106 -4.97 14.17 7.13
CA LEU A 106 -4.22 13.33 8.07
C LEU A 106 -2.72 13.73 8.14
N PHE A 107 -2.12 14.11 7.01
CA PHE A 107 -0.76 14.66 7.00
C PHE A 107 -0.64 16.00 7.74
N GLN A 108 -1.69 16.83 7.71
CA GLN A 108 -1.73 18.12 8.38
C GLN A 108 -2.13 18.01 9.86
N HIS A 109 -3.01 17.06 10.18
CA HIS A 109 -3.64 16.84 11.48
C HIS A 109 -3.28 15.44 11.98
N GLN A 110 -2.05 15.33 12.45
CA GLN A 110 -1.36 14.06 12.68
C GLN A 110 -1.75 13.34 13.97
N THR A 111 -2.73 13.85 14.71
CA THR A 111 -3.23 13.26 15.96
C THR A 111 -4.74 13.03 15.88
N VAL A 112 -5.27 12.07 16.64
CA VAL A 112 -6.72 11.82 16.70
C VAL A 112 -7.49 13.09 17.06
N GLN A 113 -7.00 13.89 18.00
CA GLN A 113 -7.62 15.16 18.39
C GLN A 113 -7.76 16.14 17.23
N THR A 114 -6.64 16.39 16.54
CA THR A 114 -6.60 17.41 15.49
C THR A 114 -7.34 16.95 14.25
N LEU A 115 -7.31 15.64 13.96
CA LEU A 115 -8.04 15.05 12.85
C LEU A 115 -9.56 15.05 13.09
N ALA A 116 -9.99 14.72 14.30
CA ALA A 116 -11.41 14.76 14.68
C ALA A 116 -12.02 16.17 14.52
N ALA A 117 -11.21 17.22 14.73
CA ALA A 117 -11.66 18.60 14.60
C ALA A 117 -11.94 19.03 13.14
N VAL A 118 -11.35 18.36 12.15
CA VAL A 118 -11.53 18.66 10.72
C VAL A 118 -12.34 17.61 9.96
N ALA A 119 -12.52 16.43 10.56
CA ALA A 119 -13.35 15.37 10.00
C ALA A 119 -14.82 15.81 9.93
N THR A 120 -15.49 15.42 8.85
CA THR A 120 -16.93 15.68 8.66
C THR A 120 -17.69 14.38 8.58
N THR A 121 -18.90 14.35 9.12
CA THR A 121 -19.81 13.21 8.96
C THR A 121 -20.76 13.50 7.81
N ARG A 122 -20.73 12.69 6.77
CA ARG A 122 -21.64 12.81 5.61
C ARG A 122 -22.18 11.43 5.26
N GLU A 123 -23.42 11.38 4.77
CA GLU A 123 -23.97 10.16 4.20
C GLU A 123 -23.05 9.65 3.08
N LEU A 124 -22.80 8.34 3.13
CA LEU A 124 -22.01 7.63 2.13
C LEU A 124 -22.62 7.86 0.74
N ILE A 125 -21.82 8.34 -0.21
CA ILE A 125 -22.15 8.18 -1.62
C ILE A 125 -22.11 6.68 -1.88
N GLN A 126 -23.28 6.06 -2.00
CA GLN A 126 -23.37 4.63 -2.31
C GLN A 126 -23.01 4.45 -3.78
N ALA A 127 -21.93 3.70 -4.03
CA ALA A 127 -21.68 3.19 -5.37
C ALA A 127 -22.77 2.16 -5.74
N GLU A 128 -22.82 1.80 -7.02
CA GLU A 128 -23.60 0.66 -7.48
C GLU A 128 -23.16 -0.61 -6.72
N GLN A 129 -24.08 -1.22 -5.97
CA GLN A 129 -23.78 -2.39 -5.13
C GLN A 129 -23.90 -3.72 -5.88
N GLY A 130 -24.59 -3.71 -7.02
CA GLY A 130 -24.79 -4.89 -7.87
C GLY A 130 -23.50 -5.37 -8.55
N GLN A 131 -23.62 -6.46 -9.29
CA GLN A 131 -22.56 -6.89 -10.20
C GLN A 131 -22.53 -5.94 -11.39
N LEU A 132 -21.35 -5.36 -11.64
CA LEU A 132 -21.15 -4.56 -12.85
C LEU A 132 -21.05 -5.45 -14.08
N ASP A 133 -21.66 -5.00 -15.16
CA ASP A 133 -21.57 -5.54 -16.51
C ASP A 133 -21.12 -4.46 -17.52
N GLY A 134 -20.78 -4.90 -18.73
CA GLY A 134 -20.43 -4.02 -19.83
C GLY A 134 -19.06 -3.35 -19.72
N ALA A 135 -18.89 -2.25 -20.46
CA ALA A 135 -17.59 -1.58 -20.63
C ALA A 135 -17.13 -0.86 -19.34
N SER A 136 -15.88 -1.12 -18.96
CA SER A 136 -15.22 -0.40 -17.86
C SER A 136 -14.44 0.83 -18.33
N GLY A 137 -14.01 0.85 -19.61
CA GLY A 137 -12.96 1.75 -20.08
C GLY A 137 -11.57 1.35 -19.58
N LEU A 138 -10.53 1.90 -20.21
CA LEU A 138 -9.14 1.66 -19.81
C LEU A 138 -8.60 2.85 -19.02
N THR A 139 -7.86 2.55 -17.96
CA THR A 139 -7.07 3.55 -17.22
C THR A 139 -5.75 3.85 -17.94
N PRO A 140 -5.09 5.00 -17.66
CA PRO A 140 -3.81 5.33 -18.28
C PRO A 140 -2.73 4.25 -18.11
N ILE A 141 -2.67 3.58 -16.96
CA ILE A 141 -1.69 2.50 -16.73
C ILE A 141 -2.00 1.25 -17.57
N GLN A 142 -3.29 0.96 -17.81
CA GLN A 142 -3.69 -0.14 -18.68
C GLN A 142 -3.38 0.18 -20.16
N HIS A 143 -3.56 1.44 -20.60
CA HIS A 143 -3.09 1.89 -21.91
C HIS A 143 -1.58 1.68 -22.05
N TRP A 144 -0.78 2.17 -21.10
CA TRP A 144 0.67 1.97 -21.10
C TRP A 144 1.07 0.49 -21.19
N PHE A 145 0.38 -0.39 -20.46
CA PHE A 145 0.62 -1.83 -20.50
C PHE A 145 0.38 -2.44 -21.88
N PHE A 146 -0.73 -2.08 -22.54
CA PHE A 146 -1.07 -2.61 -23.86
C PHE A 146 -0.20 -2.02 -24.98
N ASP A 147 0.18 -0.74 -24.86
CA ASP A 147 1.10 -0.05 -25.79
C ASP A 147 2.54 -0.58 -25.66
N THR A 148 2.91 -1.09 -24.48
CA THR A 148 4.25 -1.67 -24.25
C THR A 148 4.33 -3.07 -24.85
N PRO A 149 5.35 -3.37 -25.68
CA PRO A 149 5.54 -4.70 -26.28
C PRO A 149 6.03 -5.70 -25.23
N ILE A 150 5.09 -6.32 -24.51
CA ILE A 150 5.37 -7.34 -23.49
C ILE A 150 5.13 -8.73 -24.09
N PRO A 151 6.16 -9.60 -24.14
CA PRO A 151 5.96 -11.01 -24.51
C PRO A 151 5.07 -11.71 -23.49
N GLU A 152 4.13 -12.54 -23.94
CA GLU A 152 3.22 -13.31 -23.08
C GLU A 152 2.54 -12.46 -21.98
N ARG A 153 1.84 -11.40 -22.38
CA ARG A 153 1.19 -10.41 -21.47
C ARG A 153 0.40 -11.04 -20.33
N GLN A 154 -0.21 -12.21 -20.55
CA GLN A 154 -1.03 -12.92 -19.56
C GLN A 154 -0.22 -13.35 -18.32
N HIS A 155 1.10 -13.48 -18.44
CA HIS A 155 1.99 -13.83 -17.33
C HIS A 155 2.35 -12.64 -16.43
N TRP A 156 1.87 -11.43 -16.74
CA TRP A 156 2.13 -10.23 -15.95
C TRP A 156 1.23 -10.18 -14.70
N ASN A 157 1.54 -11.04 -13.74
CA ASN A 157 0.77 -11.23 -12.52
C ASN A 157 1.56 -10.87 -11.26
N GLN A 158 0.83 -10.68 -10.17
CA GLN A 158 1.36 -10.74 -8.82
C GLN A 158 0.91 -12.05 -8.18
N SER A 159 1.76 -12.65 -7.36
CA SER A 159 1.44 -13.89 -6.65
C SER A 159 1.87 -13.84 -5.18
N LEU A 160 1.05 -14.45 -4.32
CA LEU A 160 1.32 -14.61 -2.90
C LEU A 160 1.27 -16.09 -2.53
N LEU A 161 2.33 -16.58 -1.88
CA LEU A 161 2.38 -17.91 -1.32
C LEU A 161 2.13 -17.83 0.19
N LEU A 162 1.01 -18.39 0.62
CA LEU A 162 0.54 -18.37 2.00
C LEU A 162 0.73 -19.74 2.65
N GLU A 163 1.11 -19.72 3.92
CA GLU A 163 1.11 -20.89 4.80
C GLU A 163 -0.09 -20.77 5.74
N PRO A 164 -1.15 -21.57 5.54
CA PRO A 164 -2.32 -21.53 6.41
C PRO A 164 -1.96 -21.94 7.84
N LEU A 165 -2.48 -21.21 8.83
CA LEU A 165 -2.31 -21.53 10.26
C LEU A 165 -3.13 -22.76 10.69
N SER A 166 -4.14 -23.11 9.89
CA SER A 166 -5.06 -24.22 10.09
C SER A 166 -5.39 -24.84 8.75
N ALA A 167 -5.72 -26.14 8.74
CA ALA A 167 -6.13 -26.82 7.53
C ALA A 167 -7.35 -26.12 6.88
N LEU A 168 -7.22 -25.81 5.60
CA LEU A 168 -8.26 -25.17 4.80
C LEU A 168 -9.19 -26.25 4.22
N ASP A 169 -10.50 -26.05 4.36
CA ASP A 169 -11.53 -26.77 3.63
C ASP A 169 -11.56 -26.25 2.18
N PRO A 170 -11.23 -27.08 1.19
CA PRO A 170 -11.14 -26.65 -0.20
C PRO A 170 -12.48 -26.19 -0.80
N ASN A 171 -13.62 -26.67 -0.29
CA ASN A 171 -14.94 -26.29 -0.79
C ASN A 171 -15.34 -24.92 -0.24
N VAL A 172 -15.07 -24.66 1.04
CA VAL A 172 -15.25 -23.33 1.65
C VAL A 172 -14.34 -22.32 0.97
N LEU A 173 -13.09 -22.69 0.68
CA LEU A 173 -12.14 -21.82 -0.03
C LEU A 173 -12.61 -21.47 -1.45
N GLU A 174 -13.06 -22.45 -2.24
CA GLU A 174 -13.63 -22.21 -3.57
C GLU A 174 -14.83 -21.25 -3.52
N GLN A 175 -15.74 -21.44 -2.56
CA GLN A 175 -16.89 -20.54 -2.37
C GLN A 175 -16.45 -19.13 -1.95
N SER A 176 -15.42 -19.02 -1.11
CA SER A 176 -14.86 -17.74 -0.68
C SER A 176 -14.24 -16.98 -1.85
N LEU A 177 -13.53 -17.67 -2.74
CA LEU A 177 -12.96 -17.09 -3.97
C LEU A 177 -14.07 -16.59 -4.92
N ARG A 178 -15.20 -17.30 -5.01
CA ARG A 178 -16.36 -16.86 -5.80
C ARG A 178 -17.00 -15.61 -5.19
N ALA A 179 -17.16 -15.56 -3.87
CA ALA A 179 -17.66 -14.38 -3.19
C ALA A 179 -16.76 -13.15 -3.43
N LEU A 180 -15.44 -13.34 -3.51
CA LEU A 180 -14.53 -12.26 -3.91
C LEU A 180 -14.76 -11.77 -5.35
N LEU A 181 -14.98 -12.66 -6.32
CA LEU A 181 -15.30 -12.27 -7.70
C LEU A 181 -16.61 -11.47 -7.79
N GLU A 182 -17.59 -11.82 -6.96
CA GLU A 182 -18.87 -11.11 -6.87
C GLU A 182 -18.71 -9.71 -6.27
N GLN A 183 -17.90 -9.60 -5.21
CA GLN A 183 -17.65 -8.35 -4.51
C GLN A 183 -16.73 -7.39 -5.30
N HIS A 184 -15.69 -7.92 -5.94
CA HIS A 184 -14.63 -7.12 -6.56
C HIS A 184 -14.70 -7.20 -8.09
N ASP A 185 -15.49 -6.30 -8.69
CA ASP A 185 -15.81 -6.34 -10.12
C ASP A 185 -14.59 -6.27 -11.05
N ALA A 186 -13.47 -5.67 -10.59
CA ALA A 186 -12.21 -5.61 -11.33
C ALA A 186 -11.62 -7.00 -11.60
N LEU A 187 -11.80 -7.97 -10.69
CA LEU A 187 -11.31 -9.35 -10.88
C LEU A 187 -12.03 -10.08 -12.03
N ARG A 188 -13.19 -9.56 -12.46
CA ARG A 188 -13.99 -10.08 -13.58
C ARG A 188 -13.76 -9.34 -14.90
N LEU A 189 -12.81 -8.41 -14.95
CA LEU A 189 -12.49 -7.74 -16.20
C LEU A 189 -11.96 -8.73 -17.25
N SER A 190 -12.29 -8.45 -18.50
CA SER A 190 -11.70 -9.05 -19.69
C SER A 190 -11.14 -7.96 -20.57
N PHE A 191 -9.98 -8.22 -21.17
CA PHE A 191 -9.29 -7.33 -22.07
C PHE A 191 -9.19 -7.95 -23.45
N THR A 192 -9.85 -7.34 -24.44
CA THR A 192 -9.89 -7.82 -25.82
C THR A 192 -9.38 -6.74 -26.76
N GLU A 193 -8.73 -7.17 -27.84
CA GLU A 193 -8.23 -6.28 -28.89
C GLU A 193 -9.10 -6.42 -30.13
N HIS A 194 -9.59 -5.30 -30.64
CA HIS A 194 -10.31 -5.23 -31.91
C HIS A 194 -9.74 -4.09 -32.75
N GLU A 195 -9.28 -4.39 -33.97
CA GLU A 195 -8.68 -3.41 -34.90
C GLU A 195 -7.56 -2.56 -34.26
N GLY A 196 -6.70 -3.19 -33.44
CA GLY A 196 -5.58 -2.52 -32.77
C GLY A 196 -5.98 -1.65 -31.57
N THR A 197 -7.25 -1.70 -31.15
CA THR A 197 -7.73 -0.99 -29.97
C THR A 197 -8.14 -1.97 -28.88
N TRP A 198 -7.58 -1.80 -27.70
CA TRP A 198 -7.92 -2.59 -26.52
C TRP A 198 -9.19 -2.07 -25.83
N ARG A 199 -10.00 -2.99 -25.31
CA ARG A 199 -11.20 -2.72 -24.54
C ARG A 199 -11.21 -3.52 -23.25
N ALA A 200 -11.81 -2.97 -22.21
CA ALA A 200 -12.04 -3.64 -20.93
C ALA A 200 -13.53 -3.76 -20.64
N GLU A 201 -13.98 -4.97 -20.33
CA GLU A 201 -15.39 -5.29 -20.08
C GLU A 201 -15.54 -6.17 -18.84
N HIS A 202 -16.58 -5.95 -18.05
CA HIS A 202 -16.90 -6.81 -16.90
C HIS A 202 -17.68 -8.05 -17.39
N ARG A 203 -17.14 -9.24 -17.14
CA ARG A 203 -17.80 -10.51 -17.45
C ARG A 203 -18.65 -11.01 -16.29
N ALA A 204 -19.66 -11.83 -16.56
CA ALA A 204 -20.37 -12.55 -15.50
C ALA A 204 -19.41 -13.35 -14.59
N VAL A 205 -19.85 -13.65 -13.37
CA VAL A 205 -19.10 -14.51 -12.45
C VAL A 205 -18.95 -15.88 -13.11
N THR A 206 -17.70 -16.34 -13.28
CA THR A 206 -17.43 -17.63 -13.92
C THR A 206 -17.94 -18.77 -13.05
N THR A 207 -18.50 -19.80 -13.69
CA THR A 207 -18.80 -21.09 -13.05
C THR A 207 -17.59 -22.01 -13.00
N ASP A 208 -16.51 -21.68 -13.71
CA ASP A 208 -15.28 -22.48 -13.73
C ASP A 208 -14.66 -22.56 -12.34
N THR A 209 -14.04 -23.70 -12.03
CA THR A 209 -13.31 -23.89 -10.77
C THR A 209 -12.17 -22.89 -10.69
N LEU A 210 -12.04 -22.11 -9.61
CA LEU A 210 -10.94 -21.16 -9.41
C LEU A 210 -9.75 -21.78 -8.67
N LEU A 211 -10.05 -22.73 -7.78
CA LEU A 211 -9.11 -23.44 -6.94
C LEU A 211 -8.61 -24.73 -7.59
N ILE A 212 -7.33 -24.75 -7.92
CA ILE A 212 -6.60 -25.97 -8.28
C ILE A 212 -6.18 -26.65 -6.98
N ARG A 213 -6.34 -27.97 -6.90
CA ARG A 213 -6.02 -28.77 -5.72
C ARG A 213 -5.00 -29.83 -6.12
N VAL A 214 -3.86 -29.86 -5.45
CA VAL A 214 -2.80 -30.83 -5.75
C VAL A 214 -2.24 -31.42 -4.46
N GLN A 215 -1.95 -32.71 -4.49
CA GLN A 215 -1.25 -33.42 -3.43
C GLN A 215 0.17 -33.70 -3.90
N VAL A 216 1.17 -33.36 -3.07
CA VAL A 216 2.59 -33.59 -3.36
C VAL A 216 3.23 -34.44 -2.27
N SER A 217 4.24 -35.22 -2.63
CA SER A 217 5.00 -36.00 -1.65
C SER A 217 6.08 -35.16 -0.97
N ASP A 218 6.59 -34.14 -1.66
CA ASP A 218 7.56 -33.17 -1.16
C ASP A 218 7.18 -31.74 -1.60
N MET A 219 7.25 -30.79 -0.68
CA MET A 219 7.01 -29.37 -0.97
C MET A 219 8.03 -28.79 -1.97
N ALA A 220 9.21 -29.39 -2.11
CA ALA A 220 10.20 -29.00 -3.11
C ALA A 220 9.70 -29.17 -4.56
N GLU A 221 8.70 -30.02 -4.79
CA GLU A 221 8.12 -30.29 -6.12
C GLU A 221 7.17 -29.18 -6.59
N CYS A 222 6.83 -28.23 -5.71
CA CYS A 222 5.81 -27.21 -6.01
C CYS A 222 6.25 -26.16 -7.04
N ALA A 223 7.54 -26.00 -7.30
CA ALA A 223 8.04 -24.93 -8.16
C ALA A 223 7.42 -24.95 -9.58
N ALA A 224 7.25 -26.15 -10.16
CA ALA A 224 6.59 -26.31 -11.45
C ALA A 224 5.09 -25.95 -11.36
N LEU A 225 4.39 -26.44 -10.32
CA LEU A 225 2.98 -26.15 -10.09
C LEU A 225 2.72 -24.64 -9.92
N TYR A 226 3.59 -23.93 -9.18
CA TYR A 226 3.50 -22.49 -9.01
C TYR A 226 3.72 -21.74 -10.32
N THR A 227 4.65 -22.22 -11.15
CA THR A 227 4.91 -21.64 -12.46
C THR A 227 3.72 -21.84 -13.39
N ASP A 228 3.16 -23.05 -13.45
CA ASP A 228 2.03 -23.38 -14.32
C ASP A 228 0.75 -22.65 -13.89
N THR A 229 0.52 -22.53 -12.58
CA THR A 229 -0.59 -21.73 -12.05
C THR A 229 -0.46 -20.25 -12.46
N GLN A 230 0.74 -19.68 -12.39
CA GLN A 230 0.99 -18.31 -12.84
C GLN A 230 0.77 -18.11 -14.34
N ARG A 231 0.98 -19.16 -15.16
CA ARG A 231 0.74 -19.13 -16.60
C ARG A 231 -0.72 -19.37 -17.00
N SER A 232 -1.58 -19.71 -16.05
CA SER A 232 -2.96 -20.15 -16.32
C SER A 232 -4.00 -19.02 -16.41
N LEU A 233 -3.56 -17.76 -16.28
CA LEU A 233 -4.44 -16.59 -16.43
C LEU A 233 -4.70 -16.32 -17.91
N ASP A 234 -5.88 -15.80 -18.23
CA ASP A 234 -6.25 -15.38 -19.59
C ASP A 234 -6.88 -13.99 -19.58
N LEU A 235 -6.32 -13.06 -20.36
CA LEU A 235 -6.79 -11.68 -20.45
C LEU A 235 -8.17 -11.56 -21.10
N GLN A 236 -8.46 -12.37 -22.12
CA GLN A 236 -9.67 -12.29 -22.93
C GLN A 236 -10.81 -13.12 -22.31
N ASN A 237 -10.54 -14.37 -21.95
CA ASN A 237 -11.55 -15.34 -21.49
C ASN A 237 -11.51 -15.57 -19.98
N GLY A 238 -10.40 -15.20 -19.34
CA GLY A 238 -10.26 -15.37 -17.91
C GLY A 238 -9.91 -16.80 -17.49
N PRO A 239 -9.75 -17.00 -16.19
CA PRO A 239 -9.89 -15.99 -15.14
C PRO A 239 -8.63 -15.12 -14.98
N LEU A 240 -8.80 -13.96 -14.33
CA LEU A 240 -7.68 -13.10 -13.90
C LEU A 240 -7.21 -13.37 -12.47
N LEU A 241 -7.91 -14.26 -11.76
CA LEU A 241 -7.57 -14.77 -10.41
C LEU A 241 -7.57 -16.30 -10.47
N ARG A 242 -6.49 -16.91 -9.95
CA ARG A 242 -6.35 -18.35 -9.75
C ARG A 242 -5.80 -18.63 -8.36
N ALA A 243 -6.26 -19.71 -7.75
CA ALA A 243 -5.68 -20.22 -6.52
C ALA A 243 -5.20 -21.66 -6.71
N LEU A 244 -4.10 -22.01 -6.06
CA LEU A 244 -3.61 -23.38 -5.97
C LEU A 244 -3.44 -23.72 -4.49
N LEU A 245 -4.20 -24.70 -4.03
CA LEU A 245 -3.99 -25.33 -2.73
C LEU A 245 -3.17 -26.60 -2.93
N VAL A 246 -1.97 -26.59 -2.36
CA VAL A 246 -1.09 -27.76 -2.29
C VAL A 246 -1.19 -28.36 -0.90
N ASP A 247 -1.57 -29.62 -0.87
CA ASP A 247 -1.47 -30.48 0.30
C ASP A 247 -0.18 -31.30 0.19
N GLY A 248 0.57 -31.44 1.29
CA GLY A 248 1.74 -32.31 1.28
C GLY A 248 2.00 -33.01 2.61
N PRO A 249 3.25 -33.46 2.84
CA PRO A 249 3.54 -34.40 3.89
C PRO A 249 3.22 -33.82 5.26
N GLN A 250 2.80 -34.69 6.19
CA GLN A 250 2.52 -34.33 7.58
C GLN A 250 1.42 -33.25 7.74
N GLY A 251 0.51 -33.14 6.77
CA GLY A 251 -0.59 -32.18 6.80
C GLY A 251 -0.18 -30.74 6.48
N GLN A 252 1.02 -30.53 5.92
CA GLN A 252 1.44 -29.22 5.45
C GLN A 252 0.55 -28.77 4.29
N GLN A 253 0.14 -27.50 4.32
CA GLN A 253 -0.57 -26.86 3.23
C GLN A 253 0.14 -25.60 2.76
N ARG A 254 0.04 -25.32 1.46
CA ARG A 254 0.43 -24.06 0.85
C ARG A 254 -0.70 -23.57 -0.04
N LEU A 255 -1.07 -22.30 0.10
CA LEU A 255 -2.03 -21.64 -0.75
C LEU A 255 -1.31 -20.59 -1.59
N LEU A 256 -1.18 -20.84 -2.89
CA LEU A 256 -0.74 -19.84 -3.85
C LEU A 256 -1.98 -19.10 -4.38
N MET A 257 -1.98 -17.77 -4.28
CA MET A 257 -2.93 -16.92 -5.01
C MET A 257 -2.20 -16.17 -6.10
N VAL A 258 -2.76 -16.16 -7.31
CA VAL A 258 -2.21 -15.46 -8.47
C VAL A 258 -3.29 -14.57 -9.06
N ILE A 259 -2.97 -13.28 -9.22
CA ILE A 259 -3.89 -12.31 -9.82
C ILE A 259 -3.15 -11.47 -10.88
N HIS A 260 -3.78 -11.24 -12.03
CA HIS A 260 -3.20 -10.42 -13.08
C HIS A 260 -3.01 -8.97 -12.59
N HIS A 261 -1.84 -8.37 -12.84
CA HIS A 261 -1.49 -7.06 -12.28
C HIS A 261 -2.36 -5.90 -12.81
N LEU A 262 -3.06 -6.10 -13.94
CA LEU A 262 -4.04 -5.13 -14.46
C LEU A 262 -5.23 -4.90 -13.51
N VAL A 263 -5.46 -5.82 -12.56
CA VAL A 263 -6.62 -5.81 -11.67
C VAL A 263 -6.24 -5.98 -10.20
N VAL A 264 -4.94 -5.95 -9.88
CA VAL A 264 -4.42 -5.99 -8.51
C VAL A 264 -3.15 -5.15 -8.38
N ASP A 265 -2.97 -4.54 -7.22
CA ASP A 265 -1.76 -3.87 -6.79
C ASP A 265 -1.44 -4.17 -5.31
N GLY A 266 -0.38 -3.58 -4.76
CA GLY A 266 0.04 -3.81 -3.38
C GLY A 266 -0.98 -3.37 -2.32
N VAL A 267 -1.88 -2.44 -2.64
CA VAL A 267 -2.95 -2.00 -1.72
C VAL A 267 -4.12 -2.98 -1.80
N SER A 268 -4.48 -3.41 -3.01
CA SER A 268 -5.57 -4.33 -3.30
C SER A 268 -5.41 -5.66 -2.57
N TRP A 269 -4.19 -6.20 -2.49
CA TRP A 269 -3.94 -7.48 -1.78
C TRP A 269 -4.43 -7.49 -0.33
N ARG A 270 -4.26 -6.39 0.40
CA ARG A 270 -4.70 -6.34 1.80
C ARG A 270 -6.22 -6.43 1.90
N VAL A 271 -6.94 -5.72 1.03
CA VAL A 271 -8.41 -5.77 0.96
C VAL A 271 -8.88 -7.17 0.58
N LEU A 272 -8.27 -7.77 -0.45
CA LEU A 272 -8.64 -9.10 -0.93
C LEU A 272 -8.39 -10.19 0.11
N LEU A 273 -7.29 -10.11 0.87
CA LEU A 273 -7.00 -11.07 1.94
C LEU A 273 -7.93 -10.91 3.14
N ASP A 274 -8.22 -9.68 3.56
CA ASP A 274 -9.19 -9.40 4.64
C ASP A 274 -10.59 -9.93 4.29
N ASP A 275 -11.03 -9.70 3.04
CA ASP A 275 -12.32 -10.19 2.55
C ASP A 275 -12.30 -11.72 2.36
N LEU A 276 -11.20 -12.31 1.88
CA LEU A 276 -11.08 -13.77 1.76
C LEU A 276 -11.25 -14.44 3.13
N GLN A 277 -10.56 -13.91 4.14
CA GLN A 277 -10.64 -14.41 5.51
C GLN A 277 -12.07 -14.24 6.08
N THR A 278 -12.70 -13.09 5.81
CA THR A 278 -14.08 -12.81 6.24
C THR A 278 -15.08 -13.79 5.63
N ALA A 279 -15.02 -14.00 4.31
CA ALA A 279 -15.87 -14.93 3.60
C ALA A 279 -15.65 -16.37 4.08
N TYR A 280 -14.40 -16.79 4.19
CA TYR A 280 -14.05 -18.13 4.64
C TYR A 280 -14.58 -18.43 6.05
N ARG A 281 -14.43 -17.48 6.99
CA ARG A 281 -14.97 -17.61 8.35
C ARG A 281 -16.49 -17.72 8.35
N GLN A 282 -17.19 -16.79 7.68
CA GLN A 282 -18.65 -16.78 7.62
C GLN A 282 -19.20 -18.09 7.01
N LEU A 283 -18.60 -18.57 5.92
CA LEU A 283 -18.99 -19.82 5.29
C LEU A 283 -18.67 -21.06 6.14
N SER A 284 -17.55 -21.07 6.86
CA SER A 284 -17.20 -22.14 7.80
C SER A 284 -18.23 -22.27 8.94
N GLU A 285 -18.83 -21.14 9.34
CA GLU A 285 -19.90 -21.05 10.33
C GLU A 285 -21.30 -21.25 9.71
N ALA A 286 -21.39 -21.60 8.43
CA ALA A 286 -22.63 -21.72 7.65
C ALA A 286 -23.48 -20.42 7.65
N ALA A 287 -22.85 -19.27 7.84
CA ALA A 287 -23.47 -17.95 7.76
C ALA A 287 -23.41 -17.41 6.32
N PRO A 288 -24.37 -16.57 5.91
CA PRO A 288 -24.31 -15.91 4.61
C PRO A 288 -23.14 -14.93 4.54
N VAL A 289 -22.44 -14.89 3.40
CA VAL A 289 -21.33 -13.97 3.20
C VAL A 289 -21.83 -12.54 3.14
N ARG A 290 -21.22 -11.65 3.92
CA ARG A 290 -21.51 -10.22 3.95
C ARG A 290 -20.21 -9.43 4.04
N PHE A 291 -19.93 -8.67 2.99
CA PHE A 291 -18.85 -7.71 2.94
C PHE A 291 -19.33 -6.29 3.28
N ALA A 292 -18.38 -5.38 3.47
CA ALA A 292 -18.68 -3.96 3.47
C ALA A 292 -19.25 -3.51 2.12
N ALA A 293 -20.08 -2.47 2.14
CA ALA A 293 -20.65 -1.89 0.93
C ALA A 293 -19.55 -1.37 -0.02
N LYS A 294 -19.77 -1.54 -1.32
CA LYS A 294 -18.88 -0.98 -2.36
C LYS A 294 -18.92 0.55 -2.27
N THR A 295 -17.75 1.19 -2.32
CA THR A 295 -17.63 2.65 -2.17
C THR A 295 -17.44 3.35 -3.51
N SER A 296 -16.81 2.70 -4.49
CA SER A 296 -16.63 3.21 -5.85
C SER A 296 -16.36 2.07 -6.83
N ALA A 297 -17.00 2.12 -7.99
CA ALA A 297 -16.72 1.17 -9.08
C ALA A 297 -15.42 1.53 -9.81
N PHE A 298 -14.65 0.52 -10.22
CA PHE A 298 -13.44 0.73 -11.04
C PHE A 298 -13.77 1.42 -12.37
N ARG A 299 -14.91 1.10 -12.99
CA ARG A 299 -15.46 1.79 -14.18
C ARG A 299 -15.60 3.30 -13.95
N ASP A 300 -16.18 3.70 -12.83
CA ASP A 300 -16.40 5.11 -12.52
C ASP A 300 -15.06 5.83 -12.27
N TRP A 301 -14.10 5.14 -11.66
CA TRP A 301 -12.74 5.64 -11.51
C TRP A 301 -12.04 5.83 -12.86
N ALA A 302 -12.11 4.84 -13.76
CA ALA A 302 -11.56 4.94 -15.10
C ALA A 302 -12.16 6.12 -15.89
N ALA A 303 -13.48 6.30 -15.84
CA ALA A 303 -14.17 7.43 -16.45
C ALA A 303 -13.71 8.78 -15.87
N ARG A 304 -13.57 8.87 -14.54
CA ARG A 304 -13.06 10.08 -13.87
C ARG A 304 -11.63 10.40 -14.25
N LEU A 305 -10.75 9.39 -14.33
CA LEU A 305 -9.37 9.58 -14.78
C LEU A 305 -9.31 10.06 -16.23
N GLN A 306 -10.13 9.51 -17.12
CA GLN A 306 -10.19 9.95 -18.51
C GLN A 306 -10.68 11.40 -18.63
N ALA A 307 -11.73 11.76 -17.87
CA ALA A 307 -12.19 13.15 -17.79
C ALA A 307 -11.10 14.08 -17.24
N TYR A 308 -10.42 13.67 -16.17
CA TYR A 308 -9.31 14.42 -15.57
C TYR A 308 -8.15 14.62 -16.55
N ALA A 309 -7.80 13.59 -17.34
CA ALA A 309 -6.77 13.68 -18.37
C ALA A 309 -7.09 14.70 -19.47
N GLY A 310 -8.38 14.99 -19.68
CA GLY A 310 -8.83 16.00 -20.64
C GLY A 310 -8.70 17.45 -20.17
N ASN A 311 -8.53 17.69 -18.86
CA ASN A 311 -8.52 19.02 -18.25
C ASN A 311 -7.32 19.87 -18.68
N GLU A 312 -7.54 21.17 -18.85
CA GLU A 312 -6.52 22.13 -19.28
C GLU A 312 -5.38 22.26 -18.25
N SER A 313 -5.69 22.22 -16.95
CA SER A 313 -4.68 22.28 -15.88
C SER A 313 -3.63 21.15 -16.00
N LEU A 314 -4.05 19.94 -16.38
CA LEU A 314 -3.11 18.83 -16.57
C LEU A 314 -2.27 19.00 -17.85
N ARG A 315 -2.83 19.63 -18.89
CA ARG A 315 -2.07 19.97 -20.10
C ARG A 315 -0.99 21.00 -19.82
N GLU A 316 -1.22 21.93 -18.90
CA GLU A 316 -0.20 22.89 -18.45
C GLU A 316 0.97 22.18 -17.75
N GLU A 317 0.70 21.11 -16.98
CA GLU A 317 1.73 20.30 -16.33
C GLU A 317 2.59 19.49 -17.33
N LEU A 318 2.07 19.19 -18.53
CA LEU A 318 2.78 18.36 -19.52
C LEU A 318 4.18 18.90 -19.85
N HIS A 319 4.29 20.23 -20.02
CA HIS A 319 5.57 20.86 -20.34
C HIS A 319 6.58 20.73 -19.19
N LEU A 320 6.11 20.80 -17.93
CA LEU A 320 6.94 20.57 -16.76
C LEU A 320 7.47 19.13 -16.76
N TRP A 321 6.60 18.14 -16.95
CA TRP A 321 6.99 16.72 -16.96
C TRP A 321 7.97 16.40 -18.10
N GLN A 322 7.72 16.89 -19.31
CA GLN A 322 8.64 16.72 -20.44
C GLN A 322 10.02 17.32 -20.15
N ARG A 323 10.07 18.48 -19.49
CA ARG A 323 11.34 19.11 -19.08
C ARG A 323 12.08 18.26 -18.06
N GLN A 324 11.38 17.70 -17.07
CA GLN A 324 12.01 16.83 -16.06
C GLN A 324 12.52 15.51 -16.65
N LEU A 325 11.83 14.97 -17.66
CA LEU A 325 12.22 13.75 -18.37
C LEU A 325 13.29 13.97 -19.45
N GLY A 326 13.55 15.22 -19.85
CA GLY A 326 14.50 15.57 -20.92
C GLY A 326 15.98 15.53 -20.51
N GLY A 327 16.30 15.12 -19.28
CA GLY A 327 17.67 14.99 -18.80
C GLY A 327 18.46 13.87 -19.48
N PRO A 328 19.81 13.86 -19.37
CA PRO A 328 20.64 12.81 -19.95
C PRO A 328 20.31 11.45 -19.33
N ALA A 329 20.22 10.41 -20.17
CA ALA A 329 20.02 9.05 -19.70
C ALA A 329 21.18 8.62 -18.79
N THR A 330 20.87 8.22 -17.55
CA THR A 330 21.87 7.71 -16.61
C THR A 330 22.15 6.25 -16.92
N SER A 331 23.34 5.93 -17.41
CA SER A 331 23.79 4.54 -17.51
C SER A 331 24.47 4.11 -16.21
N LEU A 332 23.99 3.03 -15.59
CA LEU A 332 24.68 2.40 -14.47
C LEU A 332 25.93 1.66 -14.95
N PRO A 333 26.95 1.47 -14.09
CA PRO A 333 28.09 0.62 -14.40
C PRO A 333 27.63 -0.76 -14.85
N CYS A 334 28.04 -1.17 -16.05
CA CYS A 334 27.61 -2.43 -16.67
C CYS A 334 28.84 -3.23 -17.09
N HIS A 335 28.99 -4.44 -16.53
CA HIS A 335 30.12 -5.31 -16.85
C HIS A 335 30.02 -5.89 -18.27
N ASN A 336 28.80 -6.25 -18.72
CA ASN A 336 28.57 -6.79 -20.06
C ASN A 336 27.38 -6.09 -20.74
N PRO A 337 27.62 -5.05 -21.58
CA PRO A 337 26.57 -4.34 -22.30
C PRO A 337 25.77 -5.19 -23.27
N GLN A 338 26.32 -6.32 -23.73
CA GLN A 338 25.68 -7.26 -24.66
C GLN A 338 24.92 -8.38 -23.91
N GLY A 339 24.89 -8.34 -22.58
CA GLY A 339 24.17 -9.31 -21.76
C GLY A 339 22.64 -9.18 -21.94
N GLY A 340 21.94 -10.32 -21.95
CA GLY A 340 20.48 -10.33 -22.00
C GLY A 340 19.85 -9.86 -20.70
N ARG A 341 18.81 -9.01 -20.79
CA ARG A 341 18.07 -8.44 -19.65
C ARG A 341 16.80 -9.22 -19.31
N GLN A 342 16.93 -10.53 -19.13
CA GLN A 342 15.80 -11.40 -18.78
C GLN A 342 15.78 -11.68 -17.28
N ASN A 343 14.58 -11.75 -16.67
CA ASN A 343 14.44 -12.02 -15.23
C ASN A 343 15.11 -13.32 -14.78
N ARG A 344 15.23 -14.32 -15.66
CA ARG A 344 15.96 -15.57 -15.35
C ARG A 344 17.45 -15.37 -15.05
N HIS A 345 18.03 -14.23 -15.44
CA HIS A 345 19.42 -13.87 -15.13
C HIS A 345 19.53 -13.02 -13.85
N ALA A 346 18.41 -12.64 -13.23
CA ALA A 346 18.40 -11.80 -12.05
C ALA A 346 18.96 -12.56 -10.84
N GLN A 347 19.70 -11.85 -9.99
CA GLN A 347 20.13 -12.32 -8.67
C GLN A 347 19.66 -11.31 -7.65
N MET A 348 19.16 -11.81 -6.52
CA MET A 348 18.70 -10.97 -5.42
C MET A 348 19.74 -10.96 -4.31
N VAL A 349 20.19 -9.76 -3.95
CA VAL A 349 21.03 -9.54 -2.76
C VAL A 349 20.16 -8.88 -1.70
N SER A 350 20.06 -9.54 -0.54
CA SER A 350 19.28 -9.03 0.59
C SER A 350 20.20 -8.56 1.71
N VAL A 351 19.92 -7.37 2.24
CA VAL A 351 20.59 -6.81 3.42
C VAL A 351 19.52 -6.55 4.48
N ARG A 352 19.84 -6.80 5.75
CA ARG A 352 18.95 -6.52 6.87
C ARG A 352 19.62 -5.54 7.83
N LEU A 353 18.84 -4.56 8.28
CA LEU A 353 19.22 -3.69 9.39
C LEU A 353 18.78 -4.36 10.68
N ASP A 354 19.58 -4.23 11.73
CA ASP A 354 19.16 -4.63 13.08
C ASP A 354 18.02 -3.73 13.59
N ALA A 355 17.41 -4.11 14.71
CA ALA A 355 16.28 -3.39 15.27
C ALA A 355 16.62 -1.93 15.64
N GLU A 356 17.85 -1.68 16.09
CA GLU A 356 18.32 -0.34 16.44
C GLU A 356 18.39 0.56 15.21
N ARG A 357 19.09 0.10 14.16
CA ARG A 357 19.23 0.83 12.89
C ARG A 357 17.90 1.00 12.18
N THR A 358 17.02 -0.01 12.26
CA THR A 358 15.67 0.08 11.72
C THR A 358 14.88 1.19 12.42
N ARG A 359 14.92 1.24 13.76
CA ARG A 359 14.26 2.31 14.52
C ARG A 359 14.85 3.69 14.20
N GLN A 360 16.17 3.79 14.11
CA GLN A 360 16.84 5.03 13.73
C GLN A 360 16.40 5.51 12.35
N LEU A 361 16.33 4.61 11.36
CA LEU A 361 15.91 4.91 10.00
C LEU A 361 14.43 5.26 9.89
N LEU A 362 13.55 4.53 10.58
CA LEU A 362 12.10 4.68 10.44
C LEU A 362 11.54 5.83 11.31
N GLN A 363 12.15 6.13 12.45
CA GLN A 363 11.60 7.09 13.42
C GLN A 363 12.49 8.31 13.63
N GLN A 364 13.78 8.11 13.92
CA GLN A 364 14.65 9.20 14.40
C GLN A 364 15.16 10.11 13.27
N ALA A 365 15.64 9.52 12.17
CA ALA A 365 16.18 10.28 11.04
C ALA A 365 15.10 11.12 10.32
N PRO A 366 13.90 10.59 10.02
CA PRO A 366 12.81 11.39 9.45
C PRO A 366 12.47 12.61 10.32
N SER A 367 12.40 12.44 11.65
CA SER A 367 12.14 13.52 12.60
C SER A 367 13.25 14.59 12.58
N ALA A 368 14.53 14.19 12.58
CA ALA A 368 15.65 15.12 12.58
C ALA A 368 15.72 16.01 11.32
N TYR A 369 15.37 15.46 10.15
CA TYR A 369 15.44 16.16 8.87
C TYR A 369 14.09 16.71 8.38
N ARG A 370 13.00 16.43 9.11
CA ARG A 370 11.61 16.74 8.71
C ARG A 370 11.25 16.13 7.36
N THR A 371 11.68 14.90 7.16
CA THR A 371 11.43 14.12 5.96
C THR A 371 10.59 12.90 6.31
N GLN A 372 10.21 12.12 5.30
CA GLN A 372 9.71 10.77 5.45
C GLN A 372 10.83 9.77 5.21
N VAL A 373 10.58 8.50 5.54
CA VAL A 373 11.54 7.41 5.24
C VAL A 373 11.84 7.32 3.74
N ASN A 374 10.83 7.51 2.89
CA ASN A 374 11.00 7.44 1.44
C ASN A 374 11.94 8.51 0.91
N ASP A 375 11.91 9.73 1.47
CA ASP A 375 12.83 10.80 1.09
C ASP A 375 14.28 10.42 1.40
N LEU A 376 14.52 9.82 2.58
CA LEU A 376 15.85 9.38 2.99
C LEU A 376 16.36 8.24 2.09
N LEU A 377 15.52 7.25 1.82
CA LEU A 377 15.86 6.11 0.98
C LEU A 377 16.08 6.51 -0.48
N LEU A 378 15.22 7.37 -1.03
CA LEU A 378 15.38 7.89 -2.39
C LEU A 378 16.61 8.79 -2.50
N THR A 379 16.90 9.60 -1.49
CA THR A 379 18.12 10.41 -1.45
C THR A 379 19.36 9.53 -1.44
N ALA A 380 19.38 8.49 -0.60
CA ALA A 380 20.49 7.54 -0.55
C ALA A 380 20.68 6.82 -1.90
N LEU A 381 19.59 6.34 -2.51
CA LEU A 381 19.62 5.71 -3.82
C LEU A 381 20.14 6.67 -4.90
N ALA A 382 19.61 7.89 -4.96
CA ALA A 382 20.01 8.90 -5.92
C ALA A 382 21.50 9.25 -5.76
N GLN A 383 21.99 9.43 -4.53
CA GLN A 383 23.41 9.72 -4.27
C GLN A 383 24.33 8.57 -4.72
N VAL A 384 23.93 7.32 -4.50
CA VAL A 384 24.71 6.15 -4.95
C VAL A 384 24.75 6.09 -6.47
N VAL A 385 23.60 6.23 -7.14
CA VAL A 385 23.51 6.19 -8.60
C VAL A 385 24.28 7.35 -9.25
N CYS A 386 24.17 8.57 -8.70
CA CYS A 386 24.94 9.73 -9.17
C CYS A 386 26.44 9.51 -9.02
N ARG A 387 26.88 8.95 -7.88
CA ARG A 387 28.29 8.62 -7.64
C ARG A 387 28.83 7.57 -8.62
N TRP A 388 28.03 6.55 -8.93
CA TRP A 388 28.43 5.48 -9.86
C TRP A 388 28.42 5.92 -11.32
N SER A 389 27.48 6.78 -11.71
CA SER A 389 27.35 7.27 -13.09
C SER A 389 28.19 8.53 -13.38
N GLY A 390 28.67 9.21 -12.34
CA GLY A 390 29.32 10.52 -12.45
C GLY A 390 28.37 11.66 -12.82
N GLN A 391 27.05 11.41 -12.84
CA GLN A 391 26.05 12.42 -13.19
C GLN A 391 25.63 13.24 -11.96
N PRO A 392 25.27 14.53 -12.14
CA PRO A 392 24.84 15.40 -11.03
C PRO A 392 23.43 15.09 -10.52
N SER A 393 22.63 14.36 -11.31
CA SER A 393 21.25 13.97 -11.00
C SER A 393 20.92 12.65 -11.68
N THR A 394 19.88 11.96 -11.20
CA THR A 394 19.38 10.73 -11.81
C THR A 394 17.86 10.70 -11.80
N LEU A 395 17.28 10.07 -12.82
CA LEU A 395 15.84 9.82 -12.92
C LEU A 395 15.55 8.43 -12.34
N ILE A 396 14.67 8.39 -11.33
CA ILE A 396 14.22 7.14 -10.71
C ILE A 396 12.72 7.01 -11.00
N GLN A 397 12.35 5.94 -11.69
CA GLN A 397 10.96 5.55 -11.83
C GLN A 397 10.56 4.76 -10.58
N LEU A 398 9.54 5.24 -9.88
CA LEU A 398 9.02 4.62 -8.67
C LEU A 398 7.54 4.31 -8.88
N GLU A 399 7.15 3.08 -8.58
CA GLU A 399 5.76 2.74 -8.35
C GLU A 399 5.40 3.20 -6.92
N GLY A 400 4.56 4.23 -6.83
CA GLY A 400 4.06 4.75 -5.56
C GLY A 400 2.66 4.23 -5.28
N HIS A 401 2.38 3.94 -4.00
CA HIS A 401 1.06 3.60 -3.50
C HIS A 401 0.62 4.60 -2.43
#